data_AF-A0A8T0TDL2-F1
#
_entry.id   AF-A0A8T0TDL2-F1
#
_cell.length_a   1.000
_cell.length_b   1.000
_cell.length_c   1.000
_cell.angle_alpha   90.00
_cell.angle_beta   90.00
_cell.angle_gamma   90.00
#
_symmetry.space_group_name_H-M   'P 1'
#
loop_
_entity.id
_entity.type
_entity.pdbx_description
1 polymer ?
#
loop_
_entity_poly.entity_id
_entity_poly.type
_entity_poly.pdbx_seq_one_letter_code
_entity_poly.pdbx_strand_id
1 'polypeptide(L)'
;MYPCLSIEGYDDSSSGGSSPVSYRSGPSESDGSSSSNADEFCPDPYPSGSDSPSSSSFVRDGVDRTSFLTAASACVLDDIDSHRQRMLALLPAFSSPAGAGARAQPLSRWLSGFGVGWVLDMDASGLTGAAAERLPRREVGRRVRAWAQALGTMERVFRLRHRELTVKQVEALGELAAASPGAMLRLARAVAALESSPSKLLAALDVYAPVSEAFPVLGRMFSWGPSHPVSAAAGGTLAALVDATRSCGRDLRAFVRSHYPWRMPQGGEVHPCVGFWMGYFRCLLRNRISLCFVLGGSGDGDGEDAPPGAEGGFGLVTELISCLEAVLEEKSAALAFPGLRQVFMLNNTFAIVRRAVRSDLKLFLPPGWVRARDERMEGFIKGYMDVSWAPVVARLDDAGGTKASAVLRRRTANRLSVFYSALENAYSAQRCWKVPNPVLRGVLRKTVSGNVVPAYRRYLEDHPEVDVAVGRSAEELEQQLSDLFEG
;
A
#
# COMPACT_ATOMS: atom_id res chain seq x y z
N MET A 1 16.02 8.67 -30.83
CA MET A 1 15.92 7.31 -30.26
C MET A 1 16.09 7.50 -28.76
N TYR A 2 15.02 7.40 -27.97
CA TYR A 2 15.07 7.66 -26.52
C TYR A 2 15.75 6.47 -25.81
N PRO A 3 16.52 6.68 -24.74
CA PRO A 3 17.13 5.57 -24.00
C PRO A 3 16.04 4.71 -23.37
N CYS A 4 15.99 3.42 -23.72
CA CYS A 4 15.07 2.44 -23.13
C CYS A 4 15.32 2.32 -21.62
N LEU A 5 14.24 2.33 -20.84
CA LEU A 5 14.26 2.03 -19.42
C LEU A 5 14.37 0.52 -19.21
N SER A 6 15.57 -0.05 -19.37
CA SER A 6 15.83 -1.42 -18.91
C SER A 6 15.92 -1.41 -17.38
N ILE A 7 14.81 -1.70 -16.71
CA ILE A 7 14.77 -1.96 -15.26
C ILE A 7 15.17 -3.42 -15.01
N GLU A 8 16.37 -3.80 -15.45
CA GLU A 8 17.02 -5.05 -15.07
C GLU A 8 18.50 -4.73 -14.80
N GLY A 9 18.91 -4.84 -13.54
CA GLY A 9 20.28 -4.57 -13.10
C GLY A 9 20.35 -3.83 -11.77
N TYR A 10 20.06 -4.53 -10.66
CA TYR A 10 20.58 -4.14 -9.35
C TYR A 10 21.81 -5.02 -9.10
N ASP A 11 22.97 -4.57 -9.58
CA ASP A 11 24.26 -5.11 -9.16
C ASP A 11 25.01 -4.02 -8.39
N ASP A 12 25.37 -4.36 -7.15
CA ASP A 12 26.27 -3.60 -6.29
C ASP A 12 27.67 -3.61 -6.91
N SER A 13 28.26 -2.44 -7.15
CA SER A 13 29.70 -2.31 -7.31
C SER A 13 30.18 -0.92 -6.88
N SER A 14 31.06 -0.96 -5.89
CA SER A 14 31.72 0.15 -5.20
C SER A 14 32.99 0.61 -5.92
N SER A 15 33.19 1.92 -6.00
CA SER A 15 34.48 2.62 -6.11
C SER A 15 34.20 4.07 -5.72
N GLY A 16 34.82 4.71 -4.72
CA GLY A 16 36.24 4.73 -4.35
C GLY A 16 36.81 6.09 -4.79
N GLY A 17 36.78 7.11 -3.92
CA GLY A 17 37.33 8.44 -4.24
C GLY A 17 37.25 9.43 -3.08
N SER A 18 38.40 10.00 -2.73
CA SER A 18 38.77 10.66 -1.48
C SER A 18 38.28 12.12 -1.28
N SER A 19 38.27 12.55 -0.01
CA SER A 19 37.93 13.87 0.57
C SER A 19 38.81 15.05 0.08
N PRO A 20 38.52 16.33 0.47
CA PRO A 20 38.84 16.82 1.82
C PRO A 20 37.84 17.78 2.47
N VAL A 21 38.07 17.92 3.78
CA VAL A 21 37.37 18.64 4.85
C VAL A 21 37.43 20.16 4.69
N SER A 22 36.34 20.86 5.06
CA SER A 22 36.42 22.25 5.55
C SER A 22 35.32 22.55 6.56
N TYR A 23 35.76 22.99 7.75
CA TYR A 23 34.94 23.44 8.88
C TYR A 23 34.34 24.82 8.63
N ARG A 24 33.06 25.01 8.95
CA ARG A 24 32.55 26.28 9.50
C ARG A 24 31.25 26.10 10.27
N SER A 25 31.20 26.73 11.44
CA SER A 25 30.19 26.56 12.48
C SER A 25 29.09 27.63 12.42
N GLY A 26 27.83 27.17 12.52
CA GLY A 26 26.67 27.80 13.19
C GLY A 26 25.90 28.94 12.49
N PRO A 27 24.69 29.31 12.99
CA PRO A 27 23.66 28.52 13.68
C PRO A 27 22.23 28.76 13.10
N SER A 28 21.23 28.14 13.75
CA SER A 28 19.80 28.52 13.83
C SER A 28 18.75 27.60 13.18
N GLU A 29 18.14 26.80 14.05
CA GLU A 29 16.70 26.69 14.31
C GLU A 29 15.71 26.67 13.14
N SER A 30 15.05 25.53 12.96
CA SER A 30 13.57 25.47 12.97
C SER A 30 13.10 24.01 12.98
N ASP A 31 12.56 23.61 14.12
CA ASP A 31 11.85 22.34 14.29
C ASP A 31 10.56 22.35 13.47
N GLY A 32 10.56 21.59 12.38
CA GLY A 32 9.39 21.27 11.58
C GLY A 32 9.03 19.80 11.72
N SER A 33 8.57 19.39 12.90
CA SER A 33 7.99 18.06 13.11
C SER A 33 6.71 17.92 12.29
N SER A 34 6.81 17.36 11.08
CA SER A 34 5.66 16.90 10.31
C SER A 34 5.40 15.44 10.68
N SER A 35 4.54 15.23 11.67
CA SER A 35 4.01 13.91 12.01
C SER A 35 3.24 13.36 10.82
N SER A 36 3.85 12.40 10.13
CA SER A 36 3.21 11.71 9.01
C SER A 36 2.16 10.74 9.58
N ASN A 37 0.89 10.97 9.25
CA ASN A 37 -0.18 9.99 9.47
C ASN A 37 0.01 8.70 8.64
N ALA A 38 1.09 8.60 7.84
CA ALA A 38 1.42 7.41 7.06
C ALA A 38 1.98 6.28 7.94
N ASP A 39 2.61 6.61 9.08
CA ASP A 39 3.13 5.61 10.01
C ASP A 39 2.01 4.77 10.62
N GLU A 40 0.79 5.30 10.74
CA GLU A 40 -0.31 4.64 11.44
C GLU A 40 -0.72 3.29 10.80
N PHE A 41 -0.47 3.09 9.50
CA PHE A 41 -0.88 1.91 8.74
C PHE A 41 0.14 0.78 8.64
N CYS A 42 1.45 1.07 8.73
CA CYS A 42 2.53 0.08 8.78
C CYS A 42 3.81 0.74 9.33
N PRO A 43 4.32 0.34 10.50
CA PRO A 43 5.71 0.65 10.84
C PRO A 43 6.63 -0.18 9.93
N ASP A 44 7.69 0.44 9.42
CA ASP A 44 8.77 -0.27 8.73
C ASP A 44 9.38 -1.33 9.67
N PRO A 45 9.61 -2.57 9.21
CA PRO A 45 10.23 -3.60 10.05
C PRO A 45 11.75 -3.42 10.23
N TYR A 46 12.35 -2.33 9.73
CA TYR A 46 13.80 -2.11 9.82
C TYR A 46 14.10 -0.71 10.36
N PRO A 47 14.73 -0.57 11.54
CA PRO A 47 15.24 0.70 11.99
C PRO A 47 16.42 1.11 11.10
N SER A 48 16.32 2.29 10.49
CA SER A 48 17.44 3.00 9.89
C SER A 48 18.38 3.44 11.01
N GLY A 49 19.33 2.59 11.38
CA GLY A 49 20.35 2.86 12.38
C GLY A 49 21.70 2.33 11.91
N SER A 50 22.52 3.24 11.38
CA SER A 50 23.93 3.02 11.13
C SER A 50 24.67 2.99 12.47
N ASP A 51 25.09 1.81 12.92
CA ASP A 51 26.21 1.67 13.86
C ASP A 51 26.88 0.32 13.62
N SER A 52 28.12 0.39 13.12
CA SER A 52 29.02 -0.76 13.01
C SER A 52 29.82 -0.89 14.30
N PRO A 53 30.09 -2.12 14.75
CA PRO A 53 31.43 -2.40 15.23
C PRO A 53 31.97 -3.67 14.57
N SER A 54 33.07 -3.48 13.84
CA SER A 54 33.95 -4.56 13.41
C SER A 54 34.71 -5.10 14.63
N SER A 55 34.69 -6.41 14.86
CA SER A 55 35.87 -7.19 15.27
C SER A 55 35.55 -8.69 15.30
N SER A 56 36.44 -9.44 14.67
CA SER A 56 36.44 -10.89 14.54
C SER A 56 36.63 -11.63 15.87
N SER A 57 35.86 -12.71 16.10
CA SER A 57 36.43 -13.95 16.64
C SER A 57 35.56 -15.16 16.29
N PHE A 58 36.22 -16.17 15.74
CA PHE A 58 35.68 -17.49 15.46
C PHE A 58 35.35 -18.21 16.78
N VAL A 59 34.08 -18.52 17.04
CA VAL A 59 33.68 -19.66 17.88
C VAL A 59 32.45 -20.30 17.25
N ARG A 60 32.59 -21.57 16.86
CA ARG A 60 31.47 -22.45 16.50
C ARG A 60 30.59 -22.61 17.73
N ASP A 61 29.35 -22.13 17.65
CA ASP A 61 28.30 -22.63 18.55
C ASP A 61 27.05 -22.95 17.74
N GLY A 62 26.66 -24.22 17.77
CA GLY A 62 25.52 -24.75 17.05
C GLY A 62 24.25 -24.37 17.78
N VAL A 63 23.60 -23.30 17.35
CA VAL A 63 22.28 -22.92 17.88
C VAL A 63 21.23 -23.83 17.25
N ASP A 64 20.78 -24.80 18.04
CA ASP A 64 19.69 -25.73 17.75
C ASP A 64 18.38 -24.98 17.43
N ARG A 65 18.07 -24.83 16.13
CA ARG A 65 16.79 -24.32 15.62
C ARG A 65 15.58 -25.18 16.02
N THR A 66 15.81 -26.39 16.52
CA THR A 66 14.81 -27.31 17.09
C THR A 66 14.36 -26.91 18.50
N SER A 67 15.19 -26.19 19.26
CA SER A 67 14.88 -25.77 20.65
C SER A 67 13.87 -24.61 20.73
N PHE A 68 13.94 -23.65 19.81
CA PHE A 68 13.01 -22.50 19.78
C PHE A 68 11.61 -22.88 19.29
N LEU A 69 11.50 -23.83 18.36
CA LEU A 69 10.21 -24.36 17.90
C LEU A 69 9.53 -25.22 18.97
N THR A 70 10.30 -25.95 19.78
CA THR A 70 9.77 -26.76 20.90
C THR A 70 9.34 -25.90 22.08
N ALA A 71 10.06 -24.82 22.42
CA ALA A 71 9.67 -23.89 23.48
C ALA A 71 8.40 -23.08 23.13
N ALA A 72 8.27 -22.60 21.89
CA ALA A 72 7.05 -21.93 21.43
C ALA A 72 5.84 -22.89 21.37
N SER A 73 6.07 -24.14 20.97
CA SER A 73 5.04 -25.18 21.01
C SER A 73 4.65 -25.58 22.44
N ALA A 74 5.59 -25.60 23.39
CA ALA A 74 5.33 -25.90 24.80
C ALA A 74 4.50 -24.80 25.47
N CYS A 75 4.83 -23.53 25.23
CA CYS A 75 4.08 -22.37 25.74
C CYS A 75 2.62 -22.36 25.23
N VAL A 76 2.40 -22.67 23.95
CA VAL A 76 1.05 -22.78 23.37
C VAL A 76 0.27 -23.97 23.97
N LEU A 77 0.93 -25.06 24.34
CA LEU A 77 0.29 -26.22 24.98
C LEU A 77 -0.03 -25.95 26.46
N ASP A 78 0.84 -25.27 27.20
CA ASP A 78 0.61 -24.85 28.59
C ASP A 78 -0.57 -23.88 28.71
N ASP A 79 -0.70 -22.95 27.75
CA ASP A 79 -1.87 -22.07 27.66
C ASP A 79 -3.16 -22.86 27.42
N ILE A 80 -3.14 -23.84 26.50
CA ILE A 80 -4.29 -24.72 26.22
C ILE A 80 -4.68 -25.52 27.48
N ASP A 81 -3.71 -26.04 28.24
CA ASP A 81 -3.97 -26.79 29.46
C ASP A 81 -4.49 -25.92 30.61
N SER A 82 -4.05 -24.66 30.70
CA SER A 82 -4.63 -23.66 31.61
C SER A 82 -6.08 -23.32 31.24
N HIS A 83 -6.37 -23.13 29.96
CA HIS A 83 -7.74 -22.93 29.47
C HIS A 83 -8.61 -24.17 29.68
N ARG A 84 -8.03 -25.37 29.56
CA ARG A 84 -8.69 -26.65 29.84
C ARG A 84 -9.13 -26.76 31.30
N GLN A 85 -8.26 -26.46 32.25
CA GLN A 85 -8.61 -26.50 33.67
C GLN A 85 -9.73 -25.50 34.00
N ARG A 86 -9.66 -24.29 33.42
CA ARG A 86 -10.72 -23.28 33.54
C ARG A 86 -12.04 -23.76 32.96
N MET A 87 -12.04 -24.43 31.81
CA MET A 87 -13.24 -25.01 31.20
C MET A 87 -13.91 -26.02 32.12
N LEU A 88 -13.15 -27.00 32.63
CA LEU A 88 -13.69 -28.06 33.50
C LEU A 88 -14.31 -27.49 34.79
N ALA A 89 -13.71 -26.45 35.36
CA ALA A 89 -14.24 -25.79 36.55
C ALA A 89 -15.58 -25.07 36.30
N LEU A 90 -15.88 -24.69 35.05
CA LEU A 90 -17.08 -23.95 34.67
C LEU A 90 -18.24 -24.86 34.23
N LEU A 91 -17.97 -26.09 33.76
CA LEU A 91 -19.00 -27.03 33.28
C LEU A 91 -20.20 -27.24 34.23
N PRO A 92 -20.03 -27.29 35.57
CA PRO A 92 -21.17 -27.41 36.47
C PRO A 92 -22.17 -26.25 36.36
N ALA A 93 -21.69 -25.03 36.06
CA ALA A 93 -22.55 -23.86 35.91
C ALA A 93 -23.35 -23.83 34.60
N PHE A 94 -22.91 -24.61 33.60
CA PHE A 94 -23.61 -24.79 32.32
C PHE A 94 -24.45 -26.07 32.27
N SER A 95 -24.38 -26.89 33.32
CA SER A 95 -25.22 -28.08 33.46
C SER A 95 -26.66 -27.69 33.78
N SER A 96 -27.63 -28.38 33.17
CA SER A 96 -29.06 -28.19 33.46
C SER A 96 -29.36 -28.47 34.95
N PRO A 97 -30.20 -27.66 35.66
CA PRO A 97 -31.19 -26.72 35.13
C PRO A 97 -30.80 -25.23 35.17
N ALA A 98 -29.50 -24.89 35.18
CA ALA A 98 -29.07 -23.49 35.34
C ALA A 98 -29.69 -22.54 34.29
N GLY A 99 -30.40 -21.49 34.73
CA GLY A 99 -31.01 -20.48 33.84
C GLY A 99 -30.00 -19.49 33.25
N ALA A 100 -30.41 -18.72 32.23
CA ALA A 100 -29.53 -17.80 31.49
C ALA A 100 -28.78 -16.78 32.37
N GLY A 101 -29.42 -16.27 33.44
CA GLY A 101 -28.79 -15.35 34.40
C GLY A 101 -27.68 -15.99 35.23
N ALA A 102 -27.81 -17.26 35.59
CA ALA A 102 -26.78 -18.00 36.35
C ALA A 102 -25.53 -18.31 35.48
N ARG A 103 -25.69 -18.36 34.16
CA ARG A 103 -24.62 -18.63 33.19
C ARG A 103 -23.83 -17.37 32.78
N ALA A 104 -24.35 -16.17 33.04
CA ALA A 104 -23.74 -14.91 32.61
C ALA A 104 -22.37 -14.63 33.24
N GLN A 105 -22.24 -14.78 34.57
CA GLN A 105 -20.98 -14.55 35.28
C GLN A 105 -19.91 -15.63 34.95
N PRO A 106 -20.24 -16.93 34.91
CA PRO A 106 -19.33 -17.97 34.38
C PRO A 106 -18.85 -17.69 32.95
N LEU A 107 -19.75 -17.27 32.07
CA LEU A 107 -19.41 -16.94 30.67
C LEU A 107 -18.48 -15.73 30.59
N SER A 108 -18.72 -14.68 31.39
CA SER A 108 -17.85 -13.51 31.47
C SER A 108 -16.45 -13.87 31.95
N ARG A 109 -16.33 -14.72 32.97
CA ARG A 109 -15.03 -15.22 33.46
C ARG A 109 -14.32 -16.07 32.41
N TRP A 110 -15.06 -16.92 31.70
CA TRP A 110 -14.53 -17.71 30.59
C TRP A 110 -13.92 -16.82 29.51
N LEU A 111 -14.69 -15.88 28.96
CA LEU A 111 -14.26 -14.98 27.89
C LEU A 111 -13.15 -14.02 28.35
N SER A 112 -13.20 -13.53 29.59
CA SER A 112 -12.13 -12.72 30.18
C SER A 112 -10.82 -13.49 30.31
N GLY A 113 -10.89 -14.82 30.50
CA GLY A 113 -9.72 -15.69 30.50
C GLY A 113 -8.93 -15.68 29.18
N PHE A 114 -9.58 -15.32 28.07
CA PHE A 114 -8.97 -15.12 26.75
C PHE A 114 -8.78 -13.64 26.38
N GLY A 115 -9.05 -12.72 27.31
CA GLY A 115 -8.97 -11.27 27.06
C GLY A 115 -10.09 -10.71 26.17
N VAL A 116 -11.18 -11.46 25.97
CA VAL A 116 -12.32 -11.08 25.08
C VAL A 116 -13.64 -10.87 25.82
N GLY A 117 -13.58 -10.65 27.15
CA GLY A 117 -14.77 -10.39 27.97
C GLY A 117 -15.60 -9.19 27.50
N TRP A 118 -14.94 -8.18 26.92
CA TRP A 118 -15.56 -6.96 26.36
C TRP A 118 -16.60 -7.21 25.26
N VAL A 119 -16.58 -8.39 24.63
CA VAL A 119 -17.55 -8.78 23.60
C VAL A 119 -18.98 -8.83 24.16
N LEU A 120 -19.13 -9.16 25.45
CA LEU A 120 -20.45 -9.22 26.11
C LEU A 120 -21.09 -7.85 26.29
N ASP A 121 -20.28 -6.80 26.39
CA ASP A 121 -20.74 -5.43 26.64
C ASP A 121 -21.18 -4.70 25.36
N MET A 122 -20.94 -5.29 24.18
CA MET A 122 -21.20 -4.62 22.90
C MET A 122 -22.68 -4.42 22.58
N ASP A 123 -23.58 -5.23 23.16
CA ASP A 123 -25.03 -5.13 22.91
C ASP A 123 -25.71 -4.00 23.71
N ALA A 124 -25.00 -3.29 24.59
CA ALA A 124 -25.62 -2.27 25.45
C ALA A 124 -25.46 -0.81 24.96
N SER A 125 -24.50 -0.48 24.08
CA SER A 125 -24.31 0.89 23.50
C SER A 125 -23.03 1.07 22.65
N GLY A 126 -22.30 0.01 22.29
CA GLY A 126 -20.85 0.13 22.08
C GLY A 126 -20.32 0.56 20.71
N LEU A 127 -21.09 0.50 19.62
CA LEU A 127 -20.58 0.82 18.27
C LEU A 127 -21.47 1.77 17.45
N THR A 128 -22.58 2.24 18.02
CA THR A 128 -23.52 3.18 17.38
C THR A 128 -23.43 4.60 17.92
N GLY A 129 -22.36 4.94 18.67
CA GLY A 129 -22.15 6.28 19.21
C GLY A 129 -20.68 6.66 19.33
N ALA A 130 -20.44 7.97 19.48
CA ALA A 130 -19.18 8.72 19.49
C ALA A 130 -18.02 8.18 20.39
N ALA A 131 -18.19 7.07 21.10
CA ALA A 131 -17.14 6.35 21.82
C ALA A 131 -16.32 5.40 20.93
N ALA A 132 -16.92 4.85 19.86
CA ALA A 132 -16.20 4.04 18.86
C ALA A 132 -15.21 4.88 18.04
N GLU A 133 -15.45 6.19 17.93
CA GLU A 133 -14.62 7.16 17.23
C GLU A 133 -13.31 7.51 17.97
N ARG A 134 -13.10 7.04 19.21
CA ARG A 134 -11.94 7.45 20.04
C ARG A 134 -10.81 6.42 20.16
N LEU A 135 -10.97 5.21 19.61
CA LEU A 135 -9.95 4.17 19.69
C LEU A 135 -9.07 4.17 18.43
N PRO A 136 -7.73 4.31 18.57
CA PRO A 136 -6.82 4.23 17.43
C PRO A 136 -7.02 2.92 16.65
N ARG A 137 -7.01 2.97 15.32
CA ARG A 137 -7.25 1.80 14.46
C ARG A 137 -6.34 0.61 14.78
N ARG A 138 -5.11 0.89 15.19
CA ARG A 138 -4.13 -0.12 15.63
C ARG A 138 -4.63 -0.94 16.81
N GLU A 139 -5.34 -0.30 17.73
CA GLU A 139 -5.93 -0.94 18.91
C GLU A 139 -7.12 -1.80 18.53
N VAL A 140 -7.97 -1.31 17.62
CA VAL A 140 -9.07 -2.10 17.04
C VAL A 140 -8.52 -3.35 16.34
N GLY A 141 -7.48 -3.20 15.51
CA GLY A 141 -6.82 -4.33 14.84
C GLY A 141 -6.18 -5.33 15.82
N ARG A 142 -5.61 -4.87 16.95
CA ARG A 142 -5.12 -5.75 18.01
C ARG A 142 -6.25 -6.54 18.65
N ARG A 143 -7.36 -5.88 18.98
CA ARG A 143 -8.55 -6.52 19.56
C ARG A 143 -9.18 -7.55 18.64
N VAL A 144 -9.29 -7.26 17.34
CA VAL A 144 -9.79 -8.21 16.33
C VAL A 144 -8.87 -9.43 16.22
N ARG A 145 -7.54 -9.25 16.22
CA ARG A 145 -6.60 -10.38 16.21
C ARG A 145 -6.68 -11.22 17.48
N ALA A 146 -6.71 -10.59 18.65
CA ALA A 146 -6.87 -11.30 19.92
C ALA A 146 -8.22 -12.06 19.98
N TRP A 147 -9.28 -11.45 19.46
CA TRP A 147 -10.59 -12.07 19.29
C TRP A 147 -10.53 -13.29 18.36
N ALA A 148 -9.88 -13.18 17.20
CA ALA A 148 -9.73 -14.29 16.25
C ALA A 148 -8.92 -15.45 16.86
N GLN A 149 -7.82 -15.13 17.55
CA GLN A 149 -7.01 -16.11 18.26
C GLN A 149 -7.81 -16.79 19.38
N ALA A 150 -8.57 -16.04 20.17
CA ALA A 150 -9.42 -16.60 21.22
C ALA A 150 -10.45 -17.59 20.64
N LEU A 151 -11.09 -17.26 19.51
CA LEU A 151 -12.05 -18.14 18.85
C LEU A 151 -11.38 -19.46 18.40
N GLY A 152 -10.22 -19.37 17.75
CA GLY A 152 -9.46 -20.54 17.31
C GLY A 152 -8.93 -21.39 18.48
N THR A 153 -8.51 -20.76 19.59
CA THR A 153 -8.07 -21.48 20.79
C THR A 153 -9.24 -22.16 21.49
N MET A 154 -10.39 -21.49 21.63
CA MET A 154 -11.62 -22.11 22.18
C MET A 154 -12.02 -23.34 21.36
N GLU A 155 -12.03 -23.22 20.03
CA GLU A 155 -12.32 -24.33 19.13
C GLU A 155 -11.36 -25.52 19.36
N ARG A 156 -10.05 -25.27 19.48
CA ARG A 156 -9.05 -26.32 19.76
C ARG A 156 -9.26 -26.97 21.13
N VAL A 157 -9.53 -26.18 22.17
CA VAL A 157 -9.80 -26.66 23.53
C VAL A 157 -11.03 -27.56 23.54
N PHE A 158 -12.11 -27.17 22.86
CA PHE A 158 -13.31 -28.00 22.72
C PHE A 158 -13.04 -29.28 21.94
N ARG A 159 -12.26 -29.21 20.85
CA ARG A 159 -11.97 -30.34 19.96
C ARG A 159 -11.17 -31.44 20.64
N LEU A 160 -10.15 -31.06 21.41
CA LEU A 160 -9.26 -32.00 22.09
C LEU A 160 -9.97 -32.85 23.14
N ARG A 161 -11.13 -32.41 23.66
CA ARG A 161 -11.75 -33.00 24.86
C ARG A 161 -13.13 -33.59 24.67
N HIS A 162 -13.73 -33.45 23.49
CA HIS A 162 -14.98 -34.13 23.15
C HIS A 162 -14.91 -35.67 23.34
N ARG A 163 -13.71 -36.26 23.29
CA ARG A 163 -13.50 -37.72 23.41
C ARG A 163 -13.33 -38.25 24.85
N GLU A 164 -13.11 -37.38 25.84
CA GLU A 164 -12.72 -37.77 27.21
C GLU A 164 -13.76 -37.40 28.28
N LEU A 165 -14.95 -36.95 27.87
CA LEU A 165 -15.99 -36.42 28.77
C LEU A 165 -17.20 -37.36 28.87
N THR A 166 -17.85 -37.35 30.03
CA THR A 166 -19.12 -38.07 30.24
C THR A 166 -20.27 -37.42 29.47
N VAL A 167 -21.35 -38.16 29.17
CA VAL A 167 -22.50 -37.67 28.39
C VAL A 167 -23.06 -36.34 28.95
N LYS A 168 -23.23 -36.23 30.27
CA LYS A 168 -23.71 -34.99 30.93
C LYS A 168 -22.74 -33.81 30.80
N GLN A 169 -21.44 -34.09 30.81
CA GLN A 169 -20.41 -33.06 30.62
C GLN A 169 -20.32 -32.62 29.15
N VAL A 170 -20.63 -33.50 28.20
CA VAL A 170 -20.71 -33.16 26.77
C VAL A 170 -21.89 -32.21 26.51
N GLU A 171 -23.04 -32.44 27.14
CA GLU A 171 -24.19 -31.52 27.05
C GLU A 171 -23.87 -30.14 27.64
N ALA A 172 -23.29 -30.08 28.84
CA ALA A 172 -22.88 -28.82 29.47
C ALA A 172 -21.78 -28.10 28.66
N LEU A 173 -20.87 -28.87 28.03
CA LEU A 173 -19.86 -28.33 27.13
C LEU A 173 -20.50 -27.77 25.85
N GLY A 174 -21.54 -28.41 25.33
CA GLY A 174 -22.33 -27.91 24.19
C GLY A 174 -23.00 -26.58 24.48
N GLU A 175 -23.57 -26.40 25.68
CA GLU A 175 -24.16 -25.12 26.13
C GLU A 175 -23.10 -24.02 26.29
N LEU A 176 -21.93 -24.33 26.88
CA LEU A 176 -20.81 -23.39 26.98
C LEU A 176 -20.27 -23.02 25.59
N ALA A 177 -20.12 -24.00 24.71
CA ALA A 177 -19.67 -23.82 23.33
C ALA A 177 -20.73 -23.15 22.45
N ALA A 178 -22.01 -23.18 22.80
CA ALA A 178 -23.03 -22.37 22.15
C ALA A 178 -22.96 -20.92 22.64
N ALA A 179 -22.84 -20.72 23.95
CA ALA A 179 -22.83 -19.40 24.57
C ALA A 179 -21.55 -18.59 24.28
N SER A 180 -20.38 -19.23 24.20
CA SER A 180 -19.09 -18.50 24.04
C SER A 180 -18.80 -18.01 22.61
N PRO A 181 -18.62 -18.85 21.58
CA PRO A 181 -18.59 -18.42 20.18
C PRO A 181 -19.87 -17.67 19.77
N GLY A 182 -21.04 -18.06 20.28
CA GLY A 182 -22.28 -17.31 20.03
C GLY A 182 -22.20 -15.84 20.48
N ALA A 183 -21.57 -15.57 21.63
CA ALA A 183 -21.25 -14.21 22.06
C ALA A 183 -20.24 -13.53 21.13
N MET A 184 -19.22 -14.25 20.65
CA MET A 184 -18.19 -13.74 19.73
C MET A 184 -18.76 -13.22 18.41
N LEU A 185 -19.91 -13.71 17.94
CA LEU A 185 -20.60 -13.20 16.76
C LEU A 185 -21.08 -11.75 16.88
N ARG A 186 -21.19 -11.19 18.09
CA ARG A 186 -21.56 -9.77 18.28
C ARG A 186 -20.62 -8.82 17.56
N LEU A 187 -19.31 -9.09 17.61
CA LEU A 187 -18.31 -8.28 16.90
C LEU A 187 -18.54 -8.33 15.39
N ALA A 188 -18.72 -9.53 14.86
CA ALA A 188 -18.94 -9.77 13.45
C ALA A 188 -20.20 -9.06 12.93
N ARG A 189 -21.30 -9.11 13.68
CA ARG A 189 -22.52 -8.37 13.35
C ARG A 189 -22.32 -6.87 13.40
N ALA A 190 -21.67 -6.36 14.44
CA ALA A 190 -21.44 -4.93 14.57
C ALA A 190 -20.56 -4.39 13.44
N VAL A 191 -19.49 -5.13 13.06
CA VAL A 191 -18.65 -4.79 11.91
C VAL A 191 -19.45 -4.80 10.60
N ALA A 192 -20.32 -5.80 10.39
CA ALA A 192 -21.19 -5.86 9.21
C ALA A 192 -22.14 -4.64 9.12
N ALA A 193 -22.60 -4.13 10.27
CA ALA A 193 -23.52 -2.99 10.37
C ALA A 193 -22.87 -1.60 10.27
N LEU A 194 -21.53 -1.49 10.27
CA LEU A 194 -20.82 -0.21 10.15
C LEU A 194 -21.15 0.52 8.84
N GLU A 195 -20.92 1.83 8.76
CA GLU A 195 -21.01 2.57 7.50
C GLU A 195 -19.90 2.15 6.51
N SER A 196 -20.21 2.24 5.21
CA SER A 196 -19.26 1.88 4.16
C SER A 196 -18.00 2.74 4.27
N SER A 197 -16.84 2.07 4.39
CA SER A 197 -15.54 2.74 4.47
C SER A 197 -14.42 1.78 4.09
N PRO A 198 -13.25 2.29 3.66
CA PRO A 198 -12.08 1.43 3.43
C PRO A 198 -11.68 0.62 4.67
N SER A 199 -11.90 1.18 5.87
CA SER A 199 -11.65 0.52 7.15
C SER A 199 -12.61 -0.63 7.43
N LYS A 200 -13.91 -0.44 7.13
CA LYS A 200 -14.93 -1.48 7.26
C LYS A 200 -14.59 -2.70 6.40
N LEU A 201 -14.13 -2.51 5.16
CA LEU A 201 -13.76 -3.62 4.27
C LEU A 201 -12.69 -4.52 4.89
N LEU A 202 -11.60 -3.92 5.40
CA LEU A 202 -10.53 -4.68 6.05
C LEU A 202 -11.01 -5.39 7.32
N ALA A 203 -11.79 -4.70 8.16
CA ALA A 203 -12.35 -5.30 9.37
C ALA A 203 -13.32 -6.46 9.07
N ALA A 204 -14.16 -6.32 8.03
CA ALA A 204 -15.09 -7.36 7.61
C ALA A 204 -14.34 -8.62 7.15
N LEU A 205 -13.26 -8.46 6.39
CA LEU A 205 -12.39 -9.58 5.97
C LEU A 205 -11.66 -10.22 7.17
N ASP A 206 -11.12 -9.41 8.08
CA ASP A 206 -10.40 -9.88 9.28
C ASP A 206 -11.32 -10.72 10.20
N VAL A 207 -12.61 -10.37 10.27
CA VAL A 207 -13.59 -11.08 11.10
C VAL A 207 -14.24 -12.25 10.35
N TYR A 208 -14.37 -12.18 9.03
CA TYR A 208 -14.96 -13.23 8.21
C TYR A 208 -14.19 -14.54 8.31
N ALA A 209 -12.85 -14.52 8.12
CA ALA A 209 -12.06 -15.74 8.05
C ALA A 209 -12.19 -16.61 9.32
N PRO A 210 -11.98 -16.08 10.54
CA PRO A 210 -12.11 -16.87 11.77
C PRO A 210 -13.52 -17.41 12.02
N VAL A 211 -14.58 -16.67 11.68
CA VAL A 211 -15.97 -17.17 11.80
C VAL A 211 -16.22 -18.30 10.81
N SER A 212 -15.80 -18.13 9.56
CA SER A 212 -16.00 -19.12 8.49
C SER A 212 -15.27 -20.43 8.75
N GLU A 213 -14.14 -20.39 9.45
CA GLU A 213 -13.36 -21.58 9.80
C GLU A 213 -13.88 -22.27 11.07
N ALA A 214 -14.13 -21.53 12.15
CA ALA A 214 -14.43 -22.11 13.46
C ALA A 214 -15.85 -22.69 13.56
N PHE A 215 -16.87 -21.97 13.07
CA PHE A 215 -18.28 -22.36 13.29
C PHE A 215 -18.69 -23.69 12.62
N PRO A 216 -18.27 -24.00 11.39
CA PRO A 216 -18.57 -25.31 10.79
C PRO A 216 -17.94 -26.47 11.57
N VAL A 217 -16.75 -26.28 12.15
CA VAL A 217 -16.10 -27.31 12.97
C VAL A 217 -16.85 -27.50 14.28
N LEU A 218 -17.21 -26.40 14.97
CA LEU A 218 -18.01 -26.45 16.19
C LEU A 218 -19.38 -27.10 15.95
N GLY A 219 -20.06 -26.74 14.86
CA GLY A 219 -21.34 -27.33 14.49
C GLY A 219 -21.27 -28.83 14.26
N ARG A 220 -20.20 -29.33 13.60
CA ARG A 220 -19.97 -30.78 13.44
C ARG A 220 -19.63 -31.46 14.77
N MET A 221 -18.82 -30.82 15.62
CA MET A 221 -18.41 -31.38 16.90
C MET A 221 -19.59 -31.58 17.85
N PHE A 222 -20.50 -30.61 17.95
CA PHE A 222 -21.65 -30.67 18.85
C PHE A 222 -22.95 -31.08 18.16
N SER A 223 -22.88 -31.52 16.90
CA SER A 223 -24.04 -31.92 16.11
C SER A 223 -25.14 -30.85 16.03
N TRP A 224 -24.73 -29.57 15.95
CA TRP A 224 -25.66 -28.46 15.76
C TRP A 224 -26.22 -28.49 14.33
N GLY A 225 -27.51 -28.80 14.20
CA GLY A 225 -28.21 -28.70 12.92
C GLY A 225 -28.26 -27.26 12.39
N PRO A 226 -28.70 -27.05 11.14
CA PRO A 226 -28.83 -25.71 10.53
C PRO A 226 -29.76 -24.79 11.32
N SER A 227 -30.80 -25.35 11.94
CA SER A 227 -31.80 -24.64 12.75
C SER A 227 -31.33 -24.31 14.16
N HIS A 228 -30.16 -24.81 14.59
CA HIS A 228 -29.61 -24.46 15.90
C HIS A 228 -29.34 -22.96 15.97
N PRO A 229 -29.73 -22.25 17.05
CA PRO A 229 -29.68 -20.79 17.11
C PRO A 229 -28.29 -20.22 16.81
N VAL A 230 -27.22 -20.89 17.27
CA VAL A 230 -25.83 -20.46 17.02
C VAL A 230 -25.40 -20.70 15.57
N SER A 231 -25.84 -21.79 14.95
CA SER A 231 -25.53 -22.10 13.54
C SER A 231 -26.25 -21.14 12.60
N ALA A 232 -27.55 -20.89 12.83
CA ALA A 232 -28.33 -19.90 12.09
C ALA A 232 -27.76 -18.48 12.27
N ALA A 233 -27.41 -18.12 13.51
CA ALA A 233 -26.73 -16.87 13.86
C ALA A 233 -25.41 -16.67 13.11
N ALA A 234 -24.57 -17.71 13.02
CA ALA A 234 -23.29 -17.66 12.34
C ALA A 234 -23.48 -17.52 10.83
N GLY A 235 -24.38 -18.31 10.23
CA GLY A 235 -24.71 -18.23 8.81
C GLY A 235 -25.21 -16.85 8.39
N GLY A 236 -26.17 -16.28 9.12
CA GLY A 236 -26.67 -14.93 8.86
C GLY A 236 -25.60 -13.84 9.02
N THR A 237 -24.68 -14.01 9.97
CA THR A 237 -23.58 -13.06 10.18
C THR A 237 -22.54 -13.13 9.06
N LEU A 238 -22.20 -14.33 8.59
CA LEU A 238 -21.29 -14.52 7.45
C LEU A 238 -21.89 -13.94 6.17
N ALA A 239 -23.18 -14.13 5.93
CA ALA A 239 -23.89 -13.52 4.80
C ALA A 239 -23.83 -11.97 4.87
N ALA A 240 -24.13 -11.40 6.04
CA ALA A 240 -24.05 -9.95 6.24
C ALA A 240 -22.62 -9.40 6.03
N LEU A 241 -21.59 -10.14 6.44
CA LEU A 241 -20.19 -9.77 6.19
C LEU A 241 -19.82 -9.85 4.70
N VAL A 242 -20.33 -10.83 3.97
CA VAL A 242 -20.16 -10.95 2.52
C VAL A 242 -20.78 -9.75 1.81
N ASP A 243 -22.02 -9.40 2.15
CA ASP A 243 -22.73 -8.26 1.55
C ASP A 243 -22.04 -6.94 1.88
N ALA A 244 -21.60 -6.77 3.13
CA ALA A 244 -20.80 -5.63 3.56
C ALA A 244 -19.49 -5.50 2.76
N THR A 245 -18.76 -6.61 2.56
CA THR A 245 -17.51 -6.66 1.79
C THR A 245 -17.75 -6.29 0.34
N ARG A 246 -18.79 -6.85 -0.28
CA ARG A 246 -19.18 -6.56 -1.68
C ARG A 246 -19.59 -5.10 -1.85
N SER A 247 -20.37 -4.55 -0.92
CA SER A 247 -20.76 -3.14 -0.94
C SER A 247 -19.55 -2.22 -0.82
N CYS A 248 -18.70 -2.44 0.19
CA CYS A 248 -17.49 -1.63 0.35
C CYS A 248 -16.54 -1.75 -0.85
N GLY A 249 -16.44 -2.93 -1.46
CA GLY A 249 -15.66 -3.15 -2.68
C GLY A 249 -16.14 -2.31 -3.86
N ARG A 250 -17.46 -2.16 -4.05
CA ARG A 250 -18.04 -1.28 -5.09
C ARG A 250 -17.75 0.19 -4.80
N ASP A 251 -17.87 0.61 -3.53
CA ASP A 251 -17.67 1.99 -3.10
C ASP A 251 -16.20 2.41 -3.09
N LEU A 252 -15.27 1.45 -3.08
CA LEU A 252 -13.84 1.70 -2.95
C LEU A 252 -13.28 2.59 -4.05
N ARG A 253 -13.81 2.50 -5.28
CA ARG A 253 -13.42 3.39 -6.38
C ARG A 253 -13.85 4.84 -6.14
N ALA A 254 -14.97 5.05 -5.46
CA ALA A 254 -15.41 6.37 -5.05
C ALA A 254 -14.54 6.90 -3.89
N PHE A 255 -14.20 6.04 -2.92
CA PHE A 255 -13.28 6.41 -1.85
C PHE A 255 -11.89 6.79 -2.38
N VAL A 256 -11.31 6.06 -3.35
CA VAL A 256 -10.03 6.44 -3.97
C VAL A 256 -10.08 7.86 -4.56
N ARG A 257 -11.22 8.26 -5.12
CA ARG A 257 -11.44 9.60 -5.68
C ARG A 257 -11.58 10.69 -4.62
N SER A 258 -12.36 10.43 -3.57
CA SER A 258 -12.81 11.46 -2.62
C SER A 258 -12.04 11.52 -1.30
N HIS A 259 -11.31 10.47 -0.93
CA HIS A 259 -10.72 10.34 0.42
C HIS A 259 -9.57 11.30 0.70
N TYR A 260 -8.82 11.71 -0.34
CA TYR A 260 -7.67 12.59 -0.15
C TYR A 260 -8.03 14.05 -0.45
N PRO A 261 -7.68 15.02 0.42
CA PRO A 261 -7.80 16.43 0.08
C PRO A 261 -6.76 16.76 -0.99
N TRP A 262 -7.17 16.76 -2.25
CA TRP A 262 -6.30 16.97 -3.41
C TRP A 262 -5.66 18.36 -3.36
N ARG A 263 -4.37 18.38 -2.99
CA ARG A 263 -3.49 19.53 -3.08
C ARG A 263 -2.33 19.13 -3.96
N MET A 264 -2.31 19.65 -5.19
CA MET A 264 -1.29 19.24 -6.16
C MET A 264 0.09 19.76 -5.75
N PRO A 265 1.12 18.89 -5.75
CA PRO A 265 2.47 19.32 -5.41
C PRO A 265 3.01 20.24 -6.51
N GLN A 266 3.44 21.44 -6.10
CA GLN A 266 3.95 22.46 -7.02
C GLN A 266 5.26 22.03 -7.70
N GLY A 267 6.04 21.15 -7.05
CA GLY A 267 7.26 20.58 -7.61
C GLY A 267 7.06 19.28 -8.42
N GLY A 268 5.83 18.77 -8.55
CA GLY A 268 5.60 17.51 -9.27
C GLY A 268 6.10 16.25 -8.55
N GLU A 269 6.36 16.35 -7.25
CA GLU A 269 6.79 15.20 -6.42
C GLU A 269 5.69 14.13 -6.30
N VAL A 270 6.04 12.97 -5.73
CA VAL A 270 5.09 11.87 -5.53
C VAL A 270 3.97 12.31 -4.58
N HIS A 271 2.71 12.18 -5.01
CA HIS A 271 1.57 12.56 -4.19
C HIS A 271 1.40 11.56 -3.02
N PRO A 272 1.14 12.01 -1.77
CA PRO A 272 1.08 11.10 -0.62
C PRO A 272 -0.02 10.04 -0.71
N CYS A 273 -1.09 10.30 -1.49
CA CYS A 273 -2.14 9.31 -1.72
C CYS A 273 -1.61 8.00 -2.35
N VAL A 274 -0.52 8.05 -3.11
CA VAL A 274 0.11 6.85 -3.68
C VAL A 274 0.63 5.95 -2.57
N GLY A 275 1.32 6.52 -1.58
CA GLY A 275 1.83 5.75 -0.44
C GLY A 275 0.68 5.12 0.36
N PHE A 276 -0.34 5.91 0.66
CA PHE A 276 -1.52 5.48 1.40
C PHE A 276 -2.27 4.34 0.70
N TRP A 277 -2.67 4.53 -0.56
CA TRP A 277 -3.48 3.56 -1.29
C TRP A 277 -2.72 2.29 -1.63
N MET A 278 -1.44 2.40 -2.02
CA MET A 278 -0.62 1.20 -2.26
C MET A 278 -0.39 0.39 -0.96
N GLY A 279 -0.27 1.07 0.18
CA GLY A 279 -0.24 0.42 1.50
C GLY A 279 -1.56 -0.26 1.83
N TYR A 280 -2.68 0.41 1.56
CA TYR A 280 -4.02 -0.14 1.74
C TYR A 280 -4.26 -1.39 0.86
N PHE A 281 -3.90 -1.34 -0.42
CA PHE A 281 -4.03 -2.48 -1.33
C PHE A 281 -3.20 -3.68 -0.88
N ARG A 282 -2.00 -3.43 -0.33
CA ARG A 282 -1.20 -4.49 0.31
C ARG A 282 -1.93 -5.11 1.51
N CYS A 283 -2.59 -4.30 2.34
CA CYS A 283 -3.37 -4.79 3.47
C CYS A 283 -4.56 -5.68 3.05
N LEU A 284 -5.21 -5.38 1.93
CA LEU A 284 -6.30 -6.24 1.40
C LEU A 284 -5.82 -7.68 1.15
N LEU A 285 -4.57 -7.85 0.72
CA LEU A 285 -4.01 -9.17 0.43
C LEU A 285 -3.70 -10.03 1.66
N ARG A 286 -3.75 -9.48 2.89
CA ARG A 286 -3.58 -10.27 4.12
C ARG A 286 -4.64 -11.36 4.23
N ASN A 287 -5.87 -11.06 3.82
CA ASN A 287 -6.99 -11.99 3.76
C ASN A 287 -7.31 -12.40 2.32
N ARG A 288 -6.29 -12.63 1.48
CA ARG A 288 -6.46 -12.93 0.04
C ARG A 288 -7.45 -14.06 -0.25
N ILE A 289 -7.48 -15.11 0.56
CA ILE A 289 -8.35 -16.27 0.35
C ILE A 289 -9.81 -15.84 0.55
N SER A 290 -10.09 -15.16 1.66
CA SER A 290 -11.42 -14.61 1.95
C SER A 290 -11.83 -13.56 0.92
N LEU A 291 -10.89 -12.70 0.49
CA LEU A 291 -11.13 -11.70 -0.54
C LEU A 291 -11.57 -12.36 -1.85
N CYS A 292 -10.84 -13.36 -2.34
CA CYS A 292 -11.18 -14.09 -3.56
C CYS A 292 -12.48 -14.89 -3.42
N PHE A 293 -12.74 -15.51 -2.26
CA PHE A 293 -13.96 -16.28 -2.06
C PHE A 293 -15.21 -15.39 -1.99
N VAL A 294 -15.13 -14.29 -1.24
CA VAL A 294 -16.26 -13.38 -1.02
C VAL A 294 -16.60 -12.56 -2.28
N LEU A 295 -15.58 -12.15 -3.03
CA LEU A 295 -15.74 -11.33 -4.24
C LEU A 295 -15.80 -12.17 -5.53
N GLY A 296 -15.18 -13.34 -5.58
CA GLY A 296 -15.23 -14.26 -6.73
C GLY A 296 -16.53 -15.07 -6.81
N GLY A 297 -17.34 -15.09 -5.76
CA GLY A 297 -18.65 -15.76 -5.75
C GLY A 297 -19.76 -15.04 -6.53
N SER A 298 -19.45 -14.03 -7.36
CA SER A 298 -20.41 -13.41 -8.30
C SER A 298 -20.44 -14.15 -9.64
N GLY A 299 -20.48 -15.48 -9.58
CA GLY A 299 -20.72 -16.37 -10.72
C GLY A 299 -22.19 -16.77 -10.80
N ASP A 300 -23.11 -15.81 -10.69
CA ASP A 300 -24.41 -15.95 -11.34
C ASP A 300 -24.26 -15.28 -12.70
N GLY A 301 -24.07 -16.13 -13.72
CA GLY A 301 -23.91 -15.70 -15.09
C GLY A 301 -25.21 -15.17 -15.67
N ASP A 302 -25.11 -14.02 -16.31
CA ASP A 302 -25.74 -13.81 -17.62
C ASP A 302 -24.88 -12.75 -18.35
N GLY A 303 -24.00 -13.24 -19.21
CA GLY A 303 -23.06 -12.43 -19.97
C GLY A 303 -21.95 -13.28 -20.57
N GLU A 304 -22.25 -13.92 -21.70
CA GLU A 304 -21.34 -14.81 -22.47
C GLU A 304 -20.08 -14.14 -23.08
N ASP A 305 -19.69 -12.92 -22.67
CA ASP A 305 -18.58 -12.18 -23.30
C ASP A 305 -17.43 -11.76 -22.36
N ALA A 306 -17.28 -12.40 -21.19
CA ALA A 306 -16.12 -12.14 -20.32
C ALA A 306 -14.97 -13.13 -20.59
N PRO A 307 -13.75 -12.66 -20.91
CA PRO A 307 -12.61 -13.54 -21.18
C PRO A 307 -12.26 -14.41 -19.95
N PRO A 308 -11.81 -15.67 -20.17
CA PRO A 308 -11.50 -16.60 -19.10
C PRO A 308 -10.27 -16.11 -18.34
N GLY A 309 -10.47 -15.58 -17.13
CA GLY A 309 -9.40 -15.02 -16.30
C GLY A 309 -9.86 -13.97 -15.28
N ALA A 310 -11.13 -13.55 -15.31
CA ALA A 310 -11.70 -12.66 -14.29
C ALA A 310 -12.00 -13.41 -12.98
N GLU A 311 -10.94 -13.90 -12.31
CA GLU A 311 -11.04 -14.37 -10.93
C GLU A 311 -11.27 -13.16 -10.01
N GLY A 312 -12.52 -12.96 -9.59
CA GLY A 312 -13.09 -11.72 -9.05
C GLY A 312 -12.42 -11.07 -7.83
N GLY A 313 -11.37 -11.66 -7.24
CA GLY A 313 -10.51 -11.01 -6.22
C GLY A 313 -9.22 -10.41 -6.78
N PHE A 314 -8.60 -11.05 -7.77
CA PHE A 314 -7.34 -10.60 -8.39
C PHE A 314 -7.56 -9.39 -9.31
N GLY A 315 -8.71 -9.36 -9.99
CA GLY A 315 -9.14 -8.21 -10.78
C GLY A 315 -9.29 -6.95 -9.94
N LEU A 316 -9.86 -7.05 -8.73
CA LEU A 316 -10.16 -5.88 -7.91
C LEU A 316 -8.91 -5.07 -7.57
N VAL A 317 -7.81 -5.70 -7.12
CA VAL A 317 -6.59 -4.97 -6.75
C VAL A 317 -5.99 -4.28 -7.97
N THR A 318 -5.95 -4.95 -9.11
CA THR A 318 -5.45 -4.38 -10.37
C THR A 318 -6.31 -3.21 -10.83
N GLU A 319 -7.64 -3.34 -10.75
CA GLU A 319 -8.60 -2.29 -11.06
C GLU A 319 -8.48 -1.08 -10.12
N LEU A 320 -8.23 -1.30 -8.83
CA LEU A 320 -8.05 -0.23 -7.86
C LEU A 320 -6.76 0.55 -8.09
N ILE A 321 -5.67 -0.13 -8.46
CA ILE A 321 -4.43 0.55 -8.84
C ILE A 321 -4.66 1.36 -10.13
N SER A 322 -5.36 0.80 -11.10
CA SER A 322 -5.71 1.50 -12.34
C SER A 322 -6.63 2.70 -12.07
N CYS A 323 -7.55 2.56 -11.11
CA CYS A 323 -8.39 3.66 -10.62
C CYS A 323 -7.54 4.76 -9.98
N LEU A 324 -6.57 4.42 -9.13
CA LEU A 324 -5.64 5.39 -8.54
C LEU A 324 -4.87 6.15 -9.62
N GLU A 325 -4.34 5.44 -10.63
CA GLU A 325 -3.63 6.05 -11.76
C GLU A 325 -4.53 7.00 -12.56
N ALA A 326 -5.78 6.61 -12.84
CA ALA A 326 -6.75 7.44 -13.54
C ALA A 326 -7.09 8.72 -12.74
N VAL A 327 -7.22 8.63 -11.42
CA VAL A 327 -7.47 9.80 -10.58
C VAL A 327 -6.25 10.72 -10.52
N LEU A 328 -5.04 10.17 -10.45
CA LEU A 328 -3.82 10.98 -10.54
C LEU A 328 -3.75 11.73 -11.88
N GLU A 329 -4.06 11.07 -12.98
CA GLU A 329 -4.12 11.67 -14.32
C GLU A 329 -5.16 12.80 -14.37
N GLU A 330 -6.38 12.56 -13.89
CA GLU A 330 -7.45 13.57 -13.82
C GLU A 330 -7.00 14.81 -13.01
N LYS A 331 -6.46 14.59 -11.81
CA LYS A 331 -6.08 15.67 -10.89
C LYS A 331 -4.81 16.41 -11.33
N SER A 332 -3.94 15.73 -12.09
CA SER A 332 -2.73 16.32 -12.66
C SER A 332 -3.04 17.47 -13.65
N ALA A 333 -4.25 17.55 -14.18
CA ALA A 333 -4.69 18.66 -15.04
C ALA A 333 -4.68 20.03 -14.32
N ALA A 334 -4.70 20.06 -12.98
CA ALA A 334 -4.61 21.29 -12.20
C ALA A 334 -3.17 21.83 -12.05
N LEU A 335 -2.15 21.09 -12.52
CA LEU A 335 -0.77 21.57 -12.52
C LEU A 335 -0.56 22.67 -13.57
N ALA A 336 0.15 23.74 -13.18
CA ALA A 336 0.29 24.94 -13.99
C ALA A 336 0.99 24.71 -15.35
N PHE A 337 1.92 23.75 -15.43
CA PHE A 337 2.72 23.50 -16.62
C PHE A 337 2.44 22.10 -17.19
N PRO A 338 2.18 21.98 -18.51
CA PRO A 338 2.04 20.68 -19.17
C PRO A 338 3.26 19.78 -18.99
N GLY A 339 4.48 20.33 -19.02
CA GLY A 339 5.71 19.58 -18.74
C GLY A 339 5.76 19.04 -17.31
N LEU A 340 5.33 19.85 -16.33
CA LEU A 340 5.27 19.43 -14.93
C LEU A 340 4.27 18.31 -14.72
N ARG A 341 3.14 18.34 -15.43
CA ARG A 341 2.16 17.24 -15.43
C ARG A 341 2.79 15.92 -15.89
N GLN A 342 3.60 15.93 -16.94
CA GLN A 342 4.30 14.74 -17.42
C GLN A 342 5.29 14.21 -16.38
N VAL A 343 6.10 15.10 -15.76
CA VAL A 343 7.04 14.73 -14.70
C VAL A 343 6.32 14.17 -13.46
N PHE A 344 5.20 14.80 -13.08
CA PHE A 344 4.34 14.30 -12.00
C PHE A 344 3.83 12.89 -12.28
N MET A 345 3.28 12.64 -13.49
CA MET A 345 2.78 11.31 -13.85
C MET A 345 3.90 10.27 -13.90
N LEU A 346 5.09 10.62 -14.38
CA LEU A 346 6.27 9.77 -14.36
C LEU A 346 6.67 9.39 -12.91
N ASN A 347 6.81 10.38 -12.02
CA ASN A 347 7.16 10.17 -10.62
C ASN A 347 6.18 9.25 -9.90
N ASN A 348 4.88 9.49 -10.08
CA ASN A 348 3.83 8.72 -9.40
C ASN A 348 3.69 7.31 -9.99
N THR A 349 3.77 7.13 -11.30
CA THR A 349 3.72 5.81 -11.96
C THR A 349 4.90 4.95 -11.52
N PHE A 350 6.12 5.51 -11.51
CA PHE A 350 7.29 4.81 -11.00
C PHE A 350 7.14 4.42 -9.52
N ALA A 351 6.60 5.33 -8.71
CA ALA A 351 6.35 5.08 -7.29
C ALA A 351 5.33 3.96 -7.04
N ILE A 352 4.30 3.84 -7.91
CA ILE A 352 3.31 2.75 -7.91
C ILE A 352 4.00 1.44 -8.30
N VAL A 353 4.70 1.39 -9.43
CA VAL A 353 5.41 0.19 -9.91
C VAL A 353 6.39 -0.32 -8.87
N ARG A 354 7.24 0.56 -8.32
CA ARG A 354 8.23 0.19 -7.29
C ARG A 354 7.56 -0.39 -6.03
N ARG A 355 6.43 0.18 -5.59
CA ARG A 355 5.69 -0.32 -4.41
C ARG A 355 5.00 -1.65 -4.68
N ALA A 356 4.46 -1.83 -5.89
CA ALA A 356 3.82 -3.08 -6.29
C ALA A 356 4.83 -4.22 -6.38
N VAL A 357 5.94 -4.02 -7.11
CA VAL A 357 6.97 -5.05 -7.36
C VAL A 357 7.72 -5.46 -6.08
N ARG A 358 7.89 -4.54 -5.12
CA ARG A 358 8.57 -4.81 -3.83
C ARG A 358 7.63 -5.38 -2.75
N SER A 359 6.42 -5.78 -3.10
CA SER A 359 5.47 -6.37 -2.16
C SER A 359 4.74 -7.56 -2.79
N ASP A 360 3.98 -8.27 -1.96
CA ASP A 360 3.18 -9.42 -2.39
C ASP A 360 2.16 -9.05 -3.47
N LEU A 361 1.86 -7.75 -3.68
CA LEU A 361 1.05 -7.25 -4.78
C LEU A 361 1.50 -7.81 -6.13
N LYS A 362 2.81 -7.98 -6.37
CA LYS A 362 3.36 -8.51 -7.63
C LYS A 362 2.72 -9.84 -8.04
N LEU A 363 2.36 -10.70 -7.07
CA LEU A 363 1.77 -12.02 -7.32
C LEU A 363 0.31 -11.95 -7.82
N PHE A 364 -0.35 -10.81 -7.64
CA PHE A 364 -1.78 -10.59 -7.97
C PHE A 364 -1.96 -9.69 -9.19
N LEU A 365 -0.86 -9.30 -9.84
CA LEU A 365 -0.89 -8.45 -11.04
C LEU A 365 -0.84 -9.33 -12.29
N PRO A 366 -1.55 -8.95 -13.36
CA PRO A 366 -1.55 -9.71 -14.60
C PRO A 366 -0.17 -9.73 -15.27
N PRO A 367 0.14 -10.76 -16.08
CA PRO A 367 1.35 -10.79 -16.89
C PRO A 367 1.46 -9.52 -17.75
N GLY A 368 2.68 -8.97 -17.88
CA GLY A 368 2.92 -7.75 -18.65
C GLY A 368 2.48 -6.44 -17.99
N TRP A 369 1.92 -6.47 -16.77
CA TRP A 369 1.48 -5.26 -16.04
C TRP A 369 2.59 -4.24 -15.81
N VAL A 370 3.81 -4.72 -15.53
CA VAL A 370 5.00 -3.87 -15.33
C VAL A 370 5.42 -3.27 -16.67
N ARG A 371 5.55 -4.09 -17.72
CA ARG A 371 5.91 -3.63 -19.07
C ARG A 371 4.98 -2.55 -19.59
N ALA A 372 3.66 -2.72 -19.41
CA ALA A 372 2.67 -1.72 -19.83
C ALA A 372 2.86 -0.36 -19.11
N ARG A 373 3.38 -0.36 -17.88
CA ARG A 373 3.68 0.87 -17.13
C ARG A 373 5.04 1.44 -17.48
N ASP A 374 6.01 0.61 -17.83
CA ASP A 374 7.28 1.07 -18.40
C ASP A 374 7.03 1.81 -19.72
N GLU A 375 6.22 1.25 -20.62
CA GLU A 375 5.79 1.91 -21.87
C GLU A 375 5.08 3.25 -21.61
N ARG A 376 4.22 3.33 -20.58
CA ARG A 376 3.59 4.59 -20.16
C ARG A 376 4.60 5.60 -19.64
N MET A 377 5.58 5.16 -18.85
CA MET A 377 6.66 6.02 -18.34
C MET A 377 7.52 6.58 -19.47
N GLU A 378 7.86 5.76 -20.47
CA GLU A 378 8.53 6.23 -21.69
C GLU A 378 7.67 7.26 -22.44
N GLY A 379 6.35 7.02 -22.52
CA GLY A 379 5.40 7.98 -23.05
C GLY A 379 5.40 9.33 -22.32
N PHE A 380 5.46 9.33 -20.98
CA PHE A 380 5.56 10.56 -20.19
C PHE A 380 6.90 11.29 -20.41
N ILE A 381 8.01 10.57 -20.53
CA ILE A 381 9.32 11.16 -20.86
C ILE A 381 9.25 11.84 -22.23
N LYS A 382 8.71 11.14 -23.24
CA LYS A 382 8.53 11.71 -24.59
C LYS A 382 7.61 12.94 -24.55
N GLY A 383 6.45 12.83 -23.91
CA GLY A 383 5.50 13.93 -23.78
C GLY A 383 6.11 15.14 -23.07
N TYR A 384 6.93 14.93 -22.05
CA TYR A 384 7.69 16.00 -21.39
C TYR A 384 8.65 16.71 -22.37
N MET A 385 9.39 15.95 -23.16
CA MET A 385 10.29 16.50 -24.19
C MET A 385 9.53 17.30 -25.24
N ASP A 386 8.42 16.76 -25.75
CA ASP A 386 7.60 17.38 -26.79
C ASP A 386 7.00 18.72 -26.32
N VAL A 387 6.52 18.80 -25.08
CA VAL A 387 5.87 20.03 -24.58
C VAL A 387 6.86 21.04 -23.98
N SER A 388 8.01 20.59 -23.47
CA SER A 388 8.93 21.45 -22.71
C SER A 388 10.18 21.86 -23.49
N TRP A 389 10.72 20.97 -24.33
CA TRP A 389 12.03 21.17 -24.97
C TRP A 389 11.98 21.25 -26.49
N ALA A 390 11.04 20.57 -27.15
CA ALA A 390 10.87 20.72 -28.60
C ALA A 390 10.60 22.19 -29.01
N PRO A 391 9.78 22.99 -28.28
CA PRO A 391 9.60 24.41 -28.62
C PRO A 391 10.85 25.27 -28.42
N VAL A 392 11.75 24.88 -27.52
CA VAL A 392 13.04 25.55 -27.27
C VAL A 392 13.99 25.25 -28.43
N VAL A 393 14.14 23.97 -28.77
CA VAL A 393 15.01 23.51 -29.87
C VAL A 393 14.53 24.06 -31.22
N ALA A 394 13.22 24.14 -31.45
CA ALA A 394 12.65 24.68 -32.70
C ALA A 394 13.01 26.16 -32.96
N ARG A 395 13.54 26.90 -31.98
CA ARG A 395 14.09 28.25 -32.20
C ARG A 395 15.39 28.25 -33.00
N LEU A 396 16.06 27.09 -33.05
CA LEU A 396 17.26 26.84 -33.83
C LEU A 396 16.96 26.26 -35.22
N ASP A 397 15.72 25.85 -35.51
CA ASP A 397 15.36 25.25 -36.81
C ASP A 397 15.38 26.29 -37.94
N ASP A 398 16.24 26.06 -38.93
CA ASP A 398 16.41 26.94 -40.09
C ASP A 398 15.63 26.41 -41.30
N ALA A 399 14.63 27.18 -41.76
CA ALA A 399 13.80 26.84 -42.92
C ALA A 399 14.42 27.27 -44.26
N GLY A 400 15.70 27.65 -44.32
CA GLY A 400 16.29 28.10 -45.57
C GLY A 400 17.78 28.41 -45.48
N GLY A 401 18.60 27.45 -45.88
CA GLY A 401 19.98 27.70 -46.21
C GLY A 401 20.08 28.54 -47.49
N THR A 402 20.57 29.78 -47.39
CA THR A 402 21.16 30.49 -48.55
C THR A 402 21.92 31.74 -48.12
N LYS A 403 23.22 31.77 -48.49
CA LYS A 403 24.20 32.87 -48.57
C LYS A 403 24.15 34.02 -47.54
N ALA A 404 25.30 34.20 -46.88
CA ALA A 404 25.60 35.26 -45.91
C ALA A 404 25.33 36.69 -46.46
N SER A 405 24.14 37.20 -46.16
CA SER A 405 23.79 38.62 -46.22
C SER A 405 23.84 39.23 -44.81
N ALA A 406 24.12 40.54 -44.69
CA ALA A 406 24.03 41.24 -43.40
C ALA A 406 22.63 41.11 -42.75
N VAL A 407 21.59 40.94 -43.57
CA VAL A 407 20.22 40.67 -43.13
C VAL A 407 20.07 39.26 -42.54
N LEU A 408 20.74 38.26 -43.14
CA LEU A 408 20.77 36.90 -42.61
C LEU A 408 21.50 36.86 -41.27
N ARG A 409 22.67 37.50 -41.16
CA ARG A 409 23.44 37.57 -39.90
C ARG A 409 22.63 38.17 -38.74
N ARG A 410 21.89 39.26 -38.97
CA ARG A 410 20.99 39.84 -37.95
C ARG A 410 19.85 38.88 -37.59
N ARG A 411 19.31 38.15 -38.56
CA ARG A 411 18.24 37.17 -38.35
C ARG A 411 18.72 35.98 -37.52
N THR A 412 19.92 35.46 -37.80
CA THR A 412 20.58 34.37 -37.06
C THR A 412 20.88 34.79 -35.62
N ALA A 413 21.51 35.97 -35.42
CA ALA A 413 21.78 36.50 -34.08
C ALA A 413 20.49 36.70 -33.25
N ASN A 414 19.40 37.14 -33.88
CA ASN A 414 18.10 37.28 -33.22
C ASN A 414 17.43 35.92 -32.90
N ARG A 415 17.70 34.86 -33.67
CA ARG A 415 17.21 33.52 -33.34
C ARG A 415 17.94 32.92 -32.16
N LEU A 416 19.26 33.09 -32.12
CA LEU A 416 20.08 32.65 -30.99
C LEU A 416 19.67 33.33 -29.67
N SER A 417 19.38 34.64 -29.71
CA SER A 417 18.89 35.36 -28.52
C SER A 417 17.52 34.85 -28.05
N VAL A 418 16.60 34.56 -28.99
CA VAL A 418 15.29 33.96 -28.69
C VAL A 418 15.45 32.54 -28.13
N PHE A 419 16.39 31.75 -28.64
CA PHE A 419 16.74 30.44 -28.09
C PHE A 419 17.22 30.57 -26.64
N TYR A 420 18.20 31.45 -26.36
CA TYR A 420 18.70 31.62 -24.99
C TYR A 420 17.61 32.06 -24.02
N SER A 421 16.73 32.97 -24.43
CA SER A 421 15.60 33.38 -23.59
C SER A 421 14.65 32.20 -23.32
N ALA A 422 14.33 31.40 -24.34
CA ALA A 422 13.47 30.22 -24.17
C ALA A 422 14.13 29.15 -23.29
N LEU A 423 15.42 28.91 -23.48
CA LEU A 423 16.24 28.00 -22.68
C LEU A 423 16.27 28.43 -21.22
N GLU A 424 16.57 29.69 -20.93
CA GLU A 424 16.69 30.21 -19.56
C GLU A 424 15.35 30.16 -18.84
N ASN A 425 14.25 30.47 -19.53
CA ASN A 425 12.90 30.35 -18.99
C ASN A 425 12.55 28.90 -18.66
N ALA A 426 12.84 27.96 -19.57
CA ALA A 426 12.60 26.54 -19.35
C ALA A 426 13.46 25.99 -18.20
N TYR A 427 14.75 26.33 -18.19
CA TYR A 427 15.71 25.94 -17.17
C TYR A 427 15.30 26.47 -15.79
N SER A 428 15.04 27.77 -15.68
CA SER A 428 14.65 28.42 -14.41
C SER A 428 13.35 27.83 -13.85
N ALA A 429 12.36 27.55 -14.69
CA ALA A 429 11.11 26.93 -14.27
C ALA A 429 11.32 25.50 -13.74
N GLN A 430 12.18 24.72 -14.41
CA GLN A 430 12.33 23.29 -14.18
C GLN A 430 13.40 22.92 -13.15
N ARG A 431 14.33 23.83 -12.85
CA ARG A 431 15.35 23.65 -11.80
C ARG A 431 14.73 23.33 -10.44
N CYS A 432 13.57 23.92 -10.14
CA CYS A 432 12.82 23.73 -8.89
C CYS A 432 11.84 22.54 -8.93
N TRP A 433 11.70 21.83 -10.05
CA TRP A 433 10.85 20.64 -10.12
C TRP A 433 11.55 19.47 -9.42
N LYS A 434 10.77 18.59 -8.81
CA LYS A 434 11.28 17.51 -7.97
C LYS A 434 11.17 16.18 -8.69
N VAL A 435 12.30 15.51 -8.85
CA VAL A 435 12.37 14.11 -9.31
C VAL A 435 13.09 13.30 -8.23
N PRO A 436 12.33 12.75 -7.25
CA PRO A 436 12.92 12.14 -6.06
C PRO A 436 13.83 10.95 -6.38
N ASN A 437 13.51 10.19 -7.43
CA ASN A 437 14.32 9.04 -7.83
C ASN A 437 15.54 9.48 -8.67
N PRO A 438 16.78 9.16 -8.24
CA PRO A 438 17.99 9.61 -8.93
C PRO A 438 18.17 8.98 -10.32
N VAL A 439 17.66 7.75 -10.55
CA VAL A 439 17.72 7.08 -11.85
C VAL A 439 16.83 7.81 -12.86
N LEU A 440 15.57 8.07 -12.50
CA LEU A 440 14.66 8.86 -13.35
C LEU A 440 15.20 10.25 -13.62
N ARG A 441 15.77 10.91 -12.60
CA ARG A 441 16.38 12.23 -12.73
C ARG A 441 17.53 12.20 -13.73
N GLY A 442 18.41 11.21 -13.64
CA GLY A 442 19.50 11.00 -14.58
C GLY A 442 19.01 10.73 -16.01
N VAL A 443 17.96 9.93 -16.17
CA VAL A 443 17.34 9.66 -17.50
C VAL A 443 16.78 10.94 -18.11
N LEU A 444 16.04 11.75 -17.35
CA LEU A 444 15.50 13.02 -17.83
C LEU A 444 16.63 13.99 -18.21
N ARG A 445 17.62 14.21 -17.34
CA ARG A 445 18.79 15.06 -17.62
C ARG A 445 19.51 14.63 -18.90
N LYS A 446 19.83 13.33 -19.03
CA LYS A 446 20.46 12.77 -20.24
C LYS A 446 19.60 12.97 -21.49
N THR A 447 18.29 12.79 -21.38
CA THR A 447 17.36 12.96 -22.52
C THR A 447 17.28 14.42 -22.95
N VAL A 448 17.29 15.36 -22.00
CA VAL A 448 17.32 16.80 -22.29
C VAL A 448 18.64 17.18 -22.95
N SER A 449 19.78 16.86 -22.33
CA SER A 449 21.11 17.16 -22.88
C SER A 449 21.31 16.55 -24.26
N GLY A 450 20.93 15.28 -24.43
CA GLY A 450 21.03 14.55 -25.71
C GLY A 450 20.11 15.09 -26.81
N ASN A 451 19.16 15.97 -26.50
CA ASN A 451 18.30 16.64 -27.48
C ASN A 451 18.75 18.09 -27.74
N VAL A 452 19.00 18.86 -26.68
CA VAL A 452 19.29 20.29 -26.78
C VAL A 452 20.72 20.56 -27.24
N VAL A 453 21.70 19.86 -26.68
CA VAL A 453 23.13 20.12 -26.95
C VAL A 453 23.50 19.80 -28.40
N PRO A 454 23.07 18.66 -29.01
CA PRO A 454 23.38 18.40 -30.42
C PRO A 454 22.73 19.40 -31.38
N ALA A 455 21.48 19.82 -31.12
CA ALA A 455 20.82 20.82 -31.95
C ALA A 455 21.51 22.19 -31.87
N TYR A 456 21.93 22.58 -30.67
CA TYR A 456 22.71 23.79 -30.45
C TYR A 456 24.08 23.73 -31.15
N ARG A 457 24.82 22.63 -31.00
CA ARG A 457 26.12 22.43 -31.67
C ARG A 457 25.98 22.52 -33.19
N ARG A 458 24.99 21.83 -33.76
CA ARG A 458 24.72 21.88 -35.20
C ARG A 458 24.42 23.30 -35.68
N TYR A 459 23.62 24.06 -34.93
CA TYR A 459 23.33 25.44 -35.27
C TYR A 459 24.58 26.33 -35.31
N LEU A 460 25.51 26.15 -34.37
CA LEU A 460 26.78 26.90 -34.36
C LEU A 460 27.68 26.51 -35.54
N GLU A 461 27.69 25.24 -35.93
CA GLU A 461 28.44 24.75 -37.09
C GLU A 461 27.88 25.29 -38.41
N ASP A 462 26.54 25.33 -38.54
CA ASP A 462 25.84 25.85 -39.72
C ASP A 462 25.96 27.39 -39.86
N HIS A 463 26.31 28.10 -38.78
CA HIS A 463 26.41 29.56 -38.70
C HIS A 463 27.72 30.05 -38.07
N PRO A 464 28.88 29.84 -38.71
CA PRO A 464 30.18 30.28 -38.17
C PRO A 464 30.32 31.81 -38.04
N GLU A 465 29.43 32.58 -38.66
CA GLU A 465 29.37 34.04 -38.54
C GLU A 465 28.81 34.55 -37.20
N VAL A 466 28.32 33.65 -36.35
CA VAL A 466 27.72 33.98 -35.05
C VAL A 466 28.78 33.93 -33.96
N ASP A 467 29.00 35.06 -33.31
CA ASP A 467 29.94 35.15 -32.19
C ASP A 467 29.26 34.65 -30.90
N VAL A 468 29.78 33.56 -30.33
CA VAL A 468 29.21 32.93 -29.13
C VAL A 468 29.76 33.65 -27.89
N ALA A 469 28.85 34.15 -27.05
CA ALA A 469 29.24 34.78 -25.80
C ALA A 469 30.02 33.81 -24.88
N VAL A 470 31.01 34.33 -24.16
CA VAL A 470 31.74 33.58 -23.12
C VAL A 470 30.73 33.02 -22.10
N GLY A 471 30.84 31.74 -21.76
CA GLY A 471 29.86 31.07 -20.88
C GLY A 471 28.70 30.36 -21.60
N ARG A 472 28.68 30.33 -22.94
CA ARG A 472 27.64 29.69 -23.76
C ARG A 472 28.20 28.62 -24.71
N SER A 473 29.32 27.98 -24.36
CA SER A 473 29.80 26.80 -25.08
C SER A 473 28.81 25.63 -24.95
N ALA A 474 28.93 24.63 -25.83
CA ALA A 474 28.09 23.45 -25.78
C ALA A 474 28.31 22.64 -24.49
N GLU A 475 29.54 22.65 -23.97
CA GLU A 475 29.95 21.97 -22.75
C GLU A 475 29.38 22.66 -21.50
N GLU A 476 29.39 24.00 -21.46
CA GLU A 476 28.76 24.78 -20.39
C GLU A 476 27.25 24.62 -20.37
N LEU A 477 26.62 24.55 -21.55
CA LEU A 477 25.20 24.25 -21.67
C LEU A 477 24.86 22.86 -21.12
N GLU A 478 25.66 21.85 -21.43
CA GLU A 478 25.50 20.50 -20.89
C GLU A 478 25.63 20.47 -19.37
N GLN A 479 26.61 21.20 -18.82
CA GLN A 479 26.78 21.36 -17.38
C GLN A 479 25.57 22.07 -16.74
N GLN A 480 25.06 23.15 -17.35
CA GLN A 480 23.86 23.83 -16.88
C GLN A 480 22.66 22.88 -16.82
N LEU A 481 22.43 22.09 -17.87
CA LEU A 481 21.31 21.13 -17.94
C LEU A 481 21.45 19.98 -16.93
N SER A 482 22.67 19.69 -16.48
CA SER A 482 22.92 18.68 -15.45
C SER A 482 22.35 19.06 -14.07
N ASP A 483 22.07 20.34 -13.82
CA ASP A 483 21.49 20.86 -12.57
C ASP A 483 19.95 20.84 -12.56
N LEU A 484 19.30 20.34 -13.62
CA LEU A 484 17.84 20.26 -13.66
C LEU A 484 17.31 19.34 -12.55
N PHE A 485 16.17 19.71 -11.96
CA PHE A 485 15.48 18.93 -10.92
C PHE A 485 16.21 18.78 -9.57
N GLU A 486 16.94 19.80 -9.12
CA GLU A 486 17.64 19.81 -7.81
C GLU A 486 16.85 20.44 -6.66
N GLY A 487 15.65 20.96 -6.93
CA GLY A 487 14.78 21.58 -5.93
C GLY A 487 14.05 20.65 -4.98
#